data_AF-A0A9W9EVF1-F1
#
_entry.id   AF-A0A9W9EVF1-F1
#
_cell.length_a   1.000
_cell.length_b   1.000
_cell.length_c   1.000
_cell.angle_alpha   90.00
_cell.angle_beta   90.00
_cell.angle_gamma   90.00
#
_symmetry.space_group_name_H-M   'P 1'
#
loop_
_entity.id
_entity.type
_entity.pdbx_description
1 polymer ?
#
loop_
_entity_poly.entity_id
_entity_poly.type
_entity_poly.pdbx_seq_one_letter_code
_entity_poly.pdbx_strand_id
1 'polypeptide(L)'
;MKFLSHLLLISSVGLQHALAFTASAEPDNPILPIYDPFYVPPAEVDGVPWNETPRGTILNRREVNISTVIFPGKSKATAYQLLYHTRDYHNHSDASVTTIIIPAKPNMKRVISLQNAYDSPDVNCNPSYGLQYGAKGWSAEWNKVNLVFIMPYLQEGPILNIPDYEGSNAAFAVGPQSAYQTLDSIRAAMSSTEYTGIEEEANVIMFGYSGGALATEWATEYKSSYADDLPIVGAVMGAPPTNISQTYINVNGTDLSGLDVWAVLGMMNAFPEMNEWMRNDLRTDAYQDKKLLLELSSCSYEGKLAPALNGENITSWFKNGDKFLTEFSDTIKKVGWMGQGLTEKSNPGYPLYIFYGTKDEVTAPIEATEDLVKRWKEDAKATVWEVQWPGATHMSAVVPGMTLAIPWINTRFKNVEKGIKDDAPPEEMMIGGLEGSQQVPIDASMSGSYHHGGKVDL
;
A
#
# COMPACT_ATOMS: atom_id res chain seq x y z
N MET A 1 -58.30 -31.51 -68.02
CA MET A 1 -58.91 -30.66 -66.97
C MET A 1 -57.78 -29.85 -66.34
N LYS A 2 -57.82 -28.53 -66.54
CA LYS A 2 -57.18 -27.41 -65.79
C LYS A 2 -55.69 -27.53 -65.39
N PHE A 3 -54.76 -26.60 -65.62
CA PHE A 3 -54.60 -25.35 -66.36
C PHE A 3 -53.12 -24.95 -66.12
N LEU A 4 -52.34 -24.59 -67.16
CA LEU A 4 -51.18 -23.64 -67.21
C LEU A 4 -50.02 -23.73 -66.17
N SER A 5 -48.75 -23.38 -66.41
CA SER A 5 -47.86 -23.11 -67.54
C SER A 5 -46.53 -22.57 -66.97
N HIS A 6 -45.40 -22.91 -67.62
CA HIS A 6 -44.08 -22.25 -67.61
C HIS A 6 -43.20 -22.29 -66.34
N LEU A 7 -42.02 -22.91 -66.48
CA LEU A 7 -40.84 -22.65 -65.65
C LEU A 7 -39.67 -22.27 -66.57
N LEU A 8 -39.09 -21.08 -66.34
CA LEU A 8 -37.88 -20.59 -67.01
C LEU A 8 -36.96 -19.96 -65.95
N LEU A 9 -35.67 -20.27 -66.09
CA LEU A 9 -34.51 -19.95 -65.25
C LEU A 9 -34.46 -18.52 -64.71
N ILE A 10 -33.90 -18.31 -63.49
CA ILE A 10 -32.89 -17.27 -63.18
C ILE A 10 -31.94 -17.75 -62.04
N SER A 11 -30.66 -17.42 -62.23
CA SER A 11 -29.44 -17.58 -61.43
C SER A 11 -29.50 -17.32 -59.92
N SER A 12 -28.82 -18.20 -59.16
CA SER A 12 -28.48 -18.03 -57.75
C SER A 12 -27.33 -17.04 -57.54
N VAL A 13 -27.62 -15.88 -56.96
CA VAL A 13 -26.61 -14.98 -56.37
C VAL A 13 -26.27 -15.52 -54.97
N GLY A 14 -25.03 -15.97 -54.79
CA GLY A 14 -24.51 -16.38 -53.49
C GLY A 14 -24.28 -15.17 -52.59
N LEU A 15 -25.08 -15.04 -51.55
CA LEU A 15 -24.85 -14.08 -50.47
C LEU A 15 -23.81 -14.69 -49.51
N GLN A 16 -22.54 -14.29 -49.66
CA GLN A 16 -21.52 -14.54 -48.64
C GLN A 16 -21.91 -13.76 -47.37
N HIS A 17 -22.49 -14.45 -46.39
CA HIS A 17 -22.57 -13.93 -45.04
C HIS A 17 -21.18 -14.01 -44.43
N ALA A 18 -20.46 -12.89 -44.41
CA ALA A 18 -19.36 -12.72 -43.48
C ALA A 18 -19.93 -12.89 -42.07
N LEU A 19 -19.60 -14.01 -41.42
CA LEU A 19 -19.77 -14.17 -39.99
C LEU A 19 -18.85 -13.16 -39.32
N ALA A 20 -19.37 -11.98 -39.02
CA ALA A 20 -18.76 -11.09 -38.06
C ALA A 20 -18.73 -11.86 -36.73
N PHE A 21 -17.53 -12.24 -36.30
CA PHE A 21 -17.29 -12.52 -34.89
C PHE A 21 -17.60 -11.23 -34.14
N THR A 22 -18.81 -11.09 -33.63
CA THR A 22 -19.05 -10.18 -32.52
C THR A 22 -18.26 -10.75 -31.36
N ALA A 23 -17.11 -10.18 -31.08
CA ALA A 23 -16.42 -10.39 -29.82
C ALA A 23 -17.43 -10.07 -28.72
N SER A 24 -17.96 -11.12 -28.07
CA SER A 24 -18.63 -10.95 -26.79
C SER A 24 -17.57 -10.37 -25.86
N ALA A 25 -17.77 -9.15 -25.36
CA ALA A 25 -16.92 -8.60 -24.32
C ALA A 25 -16.85 -9.63 -23.18
N GLU A 26 -15.65 -10.15 -22.93
CA GLU A 26 -15.42 -11.03 -21.78
C GLU A 26 -15.76 -10.26 -20.50
N PRO A 27 -16.24 -10.95 -19.44
CA PRO A 27 -16.52 -10.29 -18.17
C PRO A 27 -15.27 -9.57 -17.65
N ASP A 28 -15.44 -8.29 -17.28
CA ASP A 28 -14.47 -7.31 -16.74
C ASP A 28 -13.75 -7.75 -15.43
N ASN A 29 -13.55 -9.04 -15.16
CA ASN A 29 -12.87 -9.48 -13.95
C ASN A 29 -11.35 -9.51 -14.18
N PRO A 30 -10.56 -8.82 -13.34
CA PRO A 30 -9.11 -8.87 -13.44
C PRO A 30 -8.60 -10.28 -13.13
N ILE A 31 -7.52 -10.67 -13.81
CA ILE A 31 -6.82 -11.93 -13.56
C ILE A 31 -5.99 -11.76 -12.28
N LEU A 32 -5.97 -12.78 -11.42
CA LEU A 32 -5.12 -12.79 -10.23
C LEU A 32 -3.64 -12.63 -10.64
N PRO A 33 -2.84 -11.80 -9.94
CA PRO A 33 -1.43 -11.56 -10.24
C PRO A 33 -0.61 -12.80 -10.59
N ILE A 34 -0.76 -13.90 -9.82
CA ILE A 34 -0.02 -15.15 -10.08
C ILE A 34 -0.31 -15.81 -11.44
N TYR A 35 -1.43 -15.46 -12.08
CA TYR A 35 -1.85 -16.00 -13.38
C TYR A 35 -1.84 -14.95 -14.49
N ASP A 36 -1.50 -13.70 -14.18
CA ASP A 36 -1.59 -12.58 -15.10
C ASP A 36 -0.23 -12.32 -15.77
N PRO A 37 -0.10 -12.53 -17.10
CA PRO A 37 1.15 -12.30 -17.81
C PRO A 37 1.68 -10.87 -17.71
N PHE A 38 0.84 -9.90 -17.34
CA PHE A 38 1.27 -8.52 -17.11
C PHE A 38 2.34 -8.40 -16.01
N TYR A 39 2.33 -9.29 -15.01
CA TYR A 39 3.31 -9.27 -13.91
C TYR A 39 4.63 -9.96 -14.28
N VAL A 40 4.75 -10.50 -15.49
CA VAL A 40 5.98 -11.14 -15.97
C VAL A 40 6.76 -10.12 -16.81
N PRO A 41 8.01 -9.78 -16.42
CA PRO A 41 8.85 -8.90 -17.22
C PRO A 41 9.07 -9.43 -18.64
N PRO A 42 9.12 -8.55 -19.66
CA PRO A 42 9.55 -8.95 -21.00
C PRO A 42 11.02 -9.37 -20.98
N ALA A 43 11.51 -10.04 -22.03
CA ALA A 43 12.93 -10.39 -22.11
C ALA A 43 13.85 -9.14 -22.16
N GLU A 44 13.42 -8.12 -22.89
CA GLU A 44 14.15 -6.86 -23.08
C GLU A 44 13.17 -5.68 -23.26
N VAL A 45 13.67 -4.48 -22.99
CA VAL A 45 13.00 -3.19 -23.26
C VAL A 45 14.01 -2.33 -24.03
N ASP A 46 13.60 -1.81 -25.19
CA ASP A 46 14.46 -1.02 -26.07
C ASP A 46 15.81 -1.67 -26.41
N GLY A 47 15.82 -3.01 -26.54
CA GLY A 47 17.01 -3.80 -26.85
C GLY A 47 17.98 -4.02 -25.69
N VAL A 48 17.57 -3.68 -24.46
CA VAL A 48 18.32 -3.92 -23.22
C VAL A 48 17.60 -5.01 -22.41
N PRO A 49 18.29 -6.06 -21.92
CA PRO A 49 17.69 -7.03 -21.00
C PRO A 49 16.99 -6.32 -19.84
N TRP A 50 15.73 -6.68 -19.55
CA TRP A 50 14.92 -5.93 -18.59
C TRP A 50 15.61 -5.79 -17.22
N ASN A 51 16.34 -6.82 -16.81
CA ASN A 51 17.03 -6.91 -15.53
C ASN A 51 18.33 -6.08 -15.47
N GLU A 52 18.75 -5.49 -16.58
CA GLU A 52 19.89 -4.58 -16.74
C GLU A 52 19.45 -3.12 -16.96
N THR A 53 18.15 -2.86 -17.07
CA THR A 53 17.63 -1.48 -17.19
C THR A 53 17.86 -0.69 -15.90
N PRO A 54 17.81 0.65 -15.94
CA PRO A 54 17.81 1.46 -14.71
C PRO A 54 16.60 1.15 -13.82
N ARG A 55 16.79 1.23 -12.50
CA ARG A 55 15.68 1.07 -11.54
C ARG A 55 14.62 2.15 -11.79
N GLY A 56 13.34 1.75 -11.75
CA GLY A 56 12.21 2.59 -12.13
C GLY A 56 11.86 2.59 -13.62
N THR A 57 12.62 1.89 -14.48
CA THR A 57 12.27 1.74 -15.90
C THR A 57 10.91 1.04 -16.02
N ILE A 58 10.00 1.63 -16.79
CA ILE A 58 8.70 1.03 -17.11
C ILE A 58 8.94 -0.13 -18.10
N LEU A 59 8.66 -1.34 -17.65
CA LEU A 59 8.83 -2.58 -18.41
C LEU A 59 7.59 -2.94 -19.23
N ASN A 60 6.41 -2.63 -18.71
CA ASN A 60 5.14 -2.84 -19.38
C ASN A 60 4.08 -1.87 -18.83
N ARG A 61 3.05 -1.57 -19.62
CA ARG A 61 1.93 -0.72 -19.19
C ARG A 61 0.59 -1.22 -19.72
N ARG A 62 -0.47 -1.03 -18.94
CA ARG A 62 -1.85 -1.22 -19.41
C ARG A 62 -2.80 -0.22 -18.77
N GLU A 63 -3.84 0.16 -19.50
CA GLU A 63 -4.97 0.89 -18.92
C GLU A 63 -5.88 -0.10 -18.19
N VAL A 64 -6.38 0.30 -17.01
CA VAL A 64 -7.31 -0.51 -16.21
C VAL A 64 -8.50 0.31 -15.75
N ASN A 65 -9.64 -0.33 -15.58
CA ASN A 65 -10.76 0.26 -14.87
C ASN A 65 -10.55 0.06 -13.37
N ILE A 66 -10.78 1.08 -12.55
CA ILE A 66 -10.75 0.97 -11.08
C ILE A 66 -12.16 1.03 -10.50
N SER A 67 -12.35 0.38 -9.35
CA SER A 67 -13.61 0.44 -8.60
C SER A 67 -13.84 1.82 -7.98
N THR A 68 -15.08 2.28 -7.88
CA THR A 68 -15.44 3.40 -6.99
C THR A 68 -15.37 2.97 -5.53
N VAL A 69 -14.93 3.88 -4.65
CA VAL A 69 -14.77 3.63 -3.20
C VAL A 69 -16.11 3.57 -2.46
N ILE A 70 -17.03 4.49 -2.78
CA ILE A 70 -18.27 4.69 -2.01
C ILE A 70 -19.47 3.92 -2.60
N PHE A 71 -19.56 3.87 -3.93
CA PHE A 71 -20.70 3.25 -4.60
C PHE A 71 -20.25 2.02 -5.39
N PRO A 72 -21.09 1.01 -5.59
CA PRO A 72 -20.78 -0.07 -6.53
C PRO A 72 -20.69 0.49 -7.96
N GLY A 73 -19.54 0.39 -8.61
CA GLY A 73 -19.38 0.89 -9.98
C GLY A 73 -17.94 1.07 -10.44
N LYS A 74 -17.79 1.41 -11.72
CA LYS A 74 -16.53 1.84 -12.34
C LYS A 74 -16.29 3.31 -11.99
N SER A 75 -15.07 3.64 -11.57
CA SER A 75 -14.65 5.03 -11.40
C SER A 75 -14.61 5.77 -12.73
N LYS A 76 -14.75 7.10 -12.65
CA LYS A 76 -14.54 8.00 -13.81
C LYS A 76 -13.08 8.44 -13.96
N ALA A 77 -12.21 8.06 -13.02
CA ALA A 77 -10.78 8.31 -13.12
C ALA A 77 -10.17 7.42 -14.20
N THR A 78 -9.19 7.95 -14.93
CA THR A 78 -8.32 7.14 -15.79
C THR A 78 -7.27 6.47 -14.91
N ALA A 79 -6.98 5.20 -15.16
CA ALA A 79 -5.95 4.49 -14.40
C ALA A 79 -5.05 3.64 -15.29
N TYR A 80 -3.77 3.63 -14.95
CA TYR A 80 -2.76 2.82 -15.60
C TYR A 80 -2.06 1.95 -14.58
N GLN A 81 -1.73 0.73 -14.95
CA GLN A 81 -0.73 -0.07 -14.24
C GLN A 81 0.58 -0.03 -14.99
N LEU A 82 1.66 0.19 -14.24
CA LEU A 82 3.03 0.19 -14.75
C LEU A 82 3.77 -0.95 -14.07
N LEU A 83 4.22 -1.93 -14.84
CA LEU A 83 5.24 -2.88 -14.39
C LEU A 83 6.58 -2.16 -14.49
N TYR A 84 7.33 -2.06 -13.41
CA TYR A 84 8.60 -1.34 -13.36
C TYR A 84 9.72 -2.19 -12.78
N HIS A 85 10.94 -1.92 -13.23
CA HIS A 85 12.15 -2.57 -12.73
C HIS A 85 12.52 -2.07 -11.33
N THR A 86 12.75 -2.98 -10.40
CA THR A 86 13.20 -2.70 -9.03
C THR A 86 14.10 -3.84 -8.54
N ARG A 87 14.26 -4.00 -7.23
CA ARG A 87 15.06 -5.07 -6.63
C ARG A 87 14.42 -5.65 -5.37
N ASP A 88 14.74 -6.91 -5.11
CA ASP A 88 14.43 -7.55 -3.83
C ASP A 88 15.38 -7.05 -2.72
N TYR A 89 15.12 -7.48 -1.48
CA TYR A 89 15.99 -7.19 -0.33
C TYR A 89 17.46 -7.63 -0.54
N HIS A 90 17.69 -8.73 -1.25
CA HIS A 90 19.01 -9.31 -1.52
C HIS A 90 19.71 -8.67 -2.73
N ASN A 91 19.14 -7.59 -3.29
CA ASN A 91 19.64 -6.84 -4.44
C ASN A 91 19.61 -7.63 -5.76
N HIS A 92 18.82 -8.69 -5.86
CA HIS A 92 18.48 -9.29 -7.15
C HIS A 92 17.51 -8.40 -7.92
N SER A 93 17.63 -8.37 -9.25
CA SER A 93 16.66 -7.66 -10.08
C SER A 93 15.28 -8.29 -9.96
N ASP A 94 14.29 -7.43 -9.71
CA ASP A 94 12.89 -7.79 -9.55
C ASP A 94 12.02 -6.80 -10.33
N ALA A 95 10.73 -7.11 -10.49
CA ALA A 95 9.75 -6.19 -11.04
C ALA A 95 8.53 -6.10 -10.12
N SER A 96 7.98 -4.91 -9.98
CA SER A 96 6.75 -4.68 -9.23
C SER A 96 5.80 -3.80 -10.04
N VAL A 97 4.55 -3.70 -9.59
CA VAL A 97 3.50 -2.92 -10.26
C VAL A 97 3.15 -1.71 -9.41
N THR A 98 2.89 -0.58 -10.08
CA THR A 98 2.20 0.56 -9.47
C THR A 98 0.96 0.91 -10.26
N THR A 99 -0.10 1.33 -9.56
CA THR A 99 -1.32 1.86 -10.16
C THR A 99 -1.30 3.39 -10.10
N ILE A 100 -1.26 4.02 -11.27
CA ILE A 100 -1.42 5.46 -11.42
C ILE A 100 -2.90 5.78 -11.60
N ILE A 101 -3.47 6.62 -10.73
CA ILE A 101 -4.87 7.06 -10.83
C ILE A 101 -4.90 8.56 -11.10
N ILE A 102 -5.50 8.92 -12.24
CA ILE A 102 -5.65 10.30 -12.70
C ILE A 102 -7.10 10.72 -12.40
N PRO A 103 -7.34 11.59 -11.41
CA PRO A 103 -8.69 12.03 -11.07
C PRO A 103 -9.31 12.85 -12.21
N ALA A 104 -10.64 13.00 -12.21
CA ALA A 104 -11.36 13.69 -13.28
C ALA A 104 -11.01 15.18 -13.45
N LYS A 105 -10.42 15.81 -12.42
CA LYS A 105 -9.90 17.18 -12.44
C LYS A 105 -8.48 17.17 -11.88
N PRO A 106 -7.51 16.65 -12.64
CA PRO A 106 -6.18 16.42 -12.11
C PRO A 106 -5.39 17.74 -12.06
N ASN A 107 -4.58 17.89 -11.02
CA ASN A 107 -3.46 18.81 -11.02
C ASN A 107 -2.21 18.01 -11.40
N MET A 108 -1.77 18.16 -12.65
CA MET A 108 -0.66 17.40 -13.23
C MET A 108 0.71 17.68 -12.57
N LYS A 109 0.80 18.72 -11.73
CA LYS A 109 2.01 19.12 -10.97
C LYS A 109 2.11 18.48 -9.59
N ARG A 110 1.10 17.72 -9.16
CA ARG A 110 1.03 17.14 -7.82
C ARG A 110 0.82 15.65 -7.91
N VAL A 111 1.71 14.90 -7.28
CA VAL A 111 1.61 13.44 -7.14
C VAL A 111 1.58 13.10 -5.65
N ILE A 112 0.62 12.29 -5.24
CA ILE A 112 0.66 11.60 -3.95
C ILE A 112 1.09 10.16 -4.21
N SER A 113 2.25 9.76 -3.70
CA SER A 113 2.59 8.35 -3.58
C SER A 113 1.89 7.81 -2.35
N LEU A 114 0.89 6.95 -2.53
CA LEU A 114 0.08 6.38 -1.46
C LEU A 114 0.49 4.93 -1.25
N GLN A 115 1.07 4.66 -0.09
CA GLN A 115 1.39 3.31 0.36
C GLN A 115 0.16 2.74 1.07
N ASN A 116 -0.67 1.97 0.36
CA ASN A 116 -1.80 1.24 0.94
C ASN A 116 -1.28 0.20 1.97
N ALA A 117 -1.84 0.14 3.17
CA ALA A 117 -1.54 -0.96 4.10
C ALA A 117 -2.29 -2.21 3.62
N TYR A 118 -1.66 -3.08 2.84
CA TYR A 118 -2.26 -4.34 2.37
C TYR A 118 -1.80 -5.57 3.16
N ASP A 119 -0.72 -5.43 3.92
CA ASP A 119 -0.32 -6.25 5.07
C ASP A 119 -0.49 -7.75 4.83
N SER A 120 0.06 -8.28 3.73
CA SER A 120 -0.27 -9.63 3.29
C SER A 120 0.90 -10.39 2.68
N PRO A 121 1.06 -11.68 3.00
CA PRO A 121 2.09 -12.51 2.39
C PRO A 121 1.65 -13.17 1.06
N ASP A 122 0.49 -12.79 0.50
CA ASP A 122 -0.05 -13.27 -0.77
C ASP A 122 -0.01 -12.15 -1.82
N VAL A 123 0.73 -12.36 -2.91
CA VAL A 123 0.86 -11.41 -4.02
C VAL A 123 -0.47 -11.09 -4.71
N ASN A 124 -1.50 -11.92 -4.55
CA ASN A 124 -2.84 -11.62 -5.04
C ASN A 124 -3.56 -10.55 -4.20
N CYS A 125 -3.02 -10.20 -3.03
CA CYS A 125 -3.48 -9.08 -2.22
C CYS A 125 -2.92 -7.72 -2.66
N ASN A 126 -2.02 -7.72 -3.65
CA ASN A 126 -1.41 -6.51 -4.17
C ASN A 126 -2.44 -5.41 -4.53
N PRO A 127 -2.15 -4.14 -4.19
CA PRO A 127 -3.01 -3.01 -4.56
C PRO A 127 -3.35 -2.96 -6.04
N SER A 128 -2.40 -3.25 -6.92
CA SER A 128 -2.64 -3.30 -8.37
C SER A 128 -3.80 -4.23 -8.74
N TYR A 129 -3.94 -5.40 -8.13
CA TYR A 129 -5.11 -6.25 -8.32
C TYR A 129 -6.35 -5.69 -7.63
N GLY A 130 -6.28 -5.43 -6.32
CA GLY A 130 -7.45 -5.10 -5.49
C GLY A 130 -8.17 -3.80 -5.89
N LEU A 131 -7.46 -2.86 -6.52
CA LEU A 131 -8.02 -1.60 -6.99
C LEU A 131 -8.85 -1.72 -8.27
N GLN A 132 -8.64 -2.76 -9.07
CA GLN A 132 -9.31 -2.93 -10.35
C GLN A 132 -10.84 -3.12 -10.16
N TYR A 133 -11.61 -2.60 -11.11
CA TYR A 133 -13.03 -2.91 -11.20
C TYR A 133 -13.19 -4.40 -11.50
N GLY A 134 -14.13 -5.04 -10.79
CA GLY A 134 -14.35 -6.49 -10.92
C GLY A 134 -13.42 -7.35 -10.06
N ALA A 135 -12.41 -6.76 -9.39
CA ALA A 135 -11.63 -7.47 -8.37
C ALA A 135 -12.56 -7.95 -7.24
N LYS A 136 -12.27 -9.14 -6.70
CA LYS A 136 -13.09 -9.80 -5.67
C LYS A 136 -12.22 -10.25 -4.50
N GLY A 137 -12.90 -10.71 -3.45
CA GLY A 137 -12.26 -11.28 -2.28
C GLY A 137 -11.58 -10.23 -1.41
N TRP A 138 -10.71 -10.71 -0.52
CA TRP A 138 -10.09 -9.89 0.51
C TRP A 138 -9.26 -8.74 -0.07
N SER A 139 -8.52 -8.99 -1.16
CA SER A 139 -7.73 -7.98 -1.86
C SER A 139 -8.57 -6.76 -2.24
N ALA A 140 -9.75 -6.98 -2.82
CA ALA A 140 -10.62 -5.89 -3.27
C ALA A 140 -11.22 -5.11 -2.10
N GLU A 141 -11.69 -5.79 -1.06
CA GLU A 141 -12.28 -5.12 0.11
C GLU A 141 -11.23 -4.31 0.87
N TRP A 142 -10.08 -4.91 1.14
CA TRP A 142 -9.02 -4.31 1.94
C TRP A 142 -8.36 -3.11 1.25
N ASN A 143 -8.06 -3.22 -0.05
CA ASN A 143 -7.48 -2.11 -0.81
C ASN A 143 -8.46 -0.94 -0.98
N LYS A 144 -9.78 -1.19 -1.11
CA LYS A 144 -10.79 -0.12 -1.18
C LYS A 144 -10.91 0.65 0.13
N VAL A 145 -10.84 -0.03 1.28
CA VAL A 145 -10.89 0.64 2.59
C VAL A 145 -9.74 1.63 2.73
N ASN A 146 -8.53 1.28 2.27
CA ASN A 146 -7.38 2.18 2.29
C ASN A 146 -7.56 3.43 1.40
N LEU A 147 -8.39 3.39 0.36
CA LEU A 147 -8.68 4.57 -0.46
C LEU A 147 -9.49 5.64 0.29
N VAL A 148 -10.07 5.34 1.46
CA VAL A 148 -10.74 6.34 2.31
C VAL A 148 -9.78 7.48 2.69
N PHE A 149 -8.49 7.20 2.88
CA PHE A 149 -7.48 8.17 3.31
C PHE A 149 -7.29 9.30 2.31
N ILE A 150 -7.59 9.03 1.04
CA ILE A 150 -7.36 9.99 -0.04
C ILE A 150 -8.64 10.56 -0.65
N MET A 151 -9.82 10.10 -0.21
CA MET A 151 -11.11 10.66 -0.65
C MET A 151 -11.20 12.18 -0.51
N PRO A 152 -10.61 12.84 0.51
CA PRO A 152 -10.58 14.30 0.61
C PRO A 152 -9.75 15.00 -0.50
N TYR A 153 -8.73 14.34 -1.05
CA TYR A 153 -7.87 14.92 -2.10
C TYR A 153 -8.48 14.81 -3.50
N LEU A 154 -9.64 14.18 -3.65
CA LEU A 154 -10.35 14.04 -4.93
C LEU A 154 -10.84 15.40 -5.51
N GLN A 155 -10.74 16.51 -4.76
CA GLN A 155 -11.23 17.82 -5.18
C GLN A 155 -10.16 18.75 -5.79
N GLU A 156 -8.94 18.80 -5.23
CA GLU A 156 -7.78 19.53 -5.81
C GLU A 156 -6.90 18.61 -6.69
N GLY A 157 -7.14 17.30 -6.61
CA GLY A 157 -6.84 16.28 -7.62
C GLY A 157 -5.37 15.96 -7.89
N PRO A 158 -4.49 15.78 -6.90
CA PRO A 158 -3.19 15.19 -7.19
C PRO A 158 -3.37 13.82 -7.87
N ILE A 159 -2.46 13.50 -8.78
CA ILE A 159 -2.37 12.16 -9.35
C ILE A 159 -1.89 11.21 -8.25
N LEU A 160 -2.44 10.00 -8.20
CA LEU A 160 -2.08 9.01 -7.19
C LEU A 160 -1.13 7.99 -7.82
N ASN A 161 -0.04 7.69 -7.13
CA ASN A 161 0.85 6.56 -7.39
C ASN A 161 0.68 5.54 -6.26
N ILE A 162 0.12 4.36 -6.53
CA ILE A 162 -0.15 3.33 -5.52
C ILE A 162 0.69 2.08 -5.83
N PRO A 163 1.88 1.92 -5.22
CA PRO A 163 2.76 0.80 -5.49
C PRO A 163 2.40 -0.46 -4.72
N ASP A 164 2.68 -1.61 -5.34
CA ASP A 164 2.79 -2.91 -4.69
C ASP A 164 4.15 -2.98 -3.96
N TYR A 165 4.27 -2.30 -2.81
CA TYR A 165 5.59 -2.09 -2.18
C TYR A 165 6.23 -3.33 -1.53
N GLU A 166 5.46 -4.33 -1.13
CA GLU A 166 5.97 -5.61 -0.64
C GLU A 166 6.56 -6.47 -1.77
N GLY A 167 6.40 -6.07 -3.04
CA GLY A 167 7.08 -6.65 -4.20
C GLY A 167 6.44 -7.92 -4.76
N SER A 168 7.12 -8.53 -5.73
CA SER A 168 6.63 -9.72 -6.45
C SER A 168 6.56 -10.99 -5.59
N ASN A 169 7.12 -10.94 -4.38
CA ASN A 169 7.13 -12.01 -3.40
C ASN A 169 6.29 -11.70 -2.14
N ALA A 170 5.57 -10.58 -2.09
CA ALA A 170 4.75 -10.18 -0.94
C ALA A 170 5.54 -10.25 0.39
N ALA A 171 6.71 -9.60 0.42
CA ALA A 171 7.60 -9.57 1.58
C ALA A 171 7.13 -8.56 2.64
N PHE A 172 5.93 -8.77 3.18
CA PHE A 172 5.41 -7.93 4.26
C PHE A 172 6.38 -7.87 5.45
N ALA A 173 6.46 -6.68 6.06
CA ALA A 173 7.39 -6.30 7.14
C ALA A 173 8.89 -6.24 6.76
N VAL A 174 9.27 -6.41 5.49
CA VAL A 174 10.65 -6.23 5.01
C VAL A 174 10.86 -4.79 4.52
N GLY A 175 11.12 -3.90 5.46
CA GLY A 175 11.19 -2.45 5.24
C GLY A 175 12.11 -1.97 4.12
N PRO A 176 13.40 -2.37 4.08
CA PRO A 176 14.31 -1.96 3.01
C PRO A 176 13.86 -2.39 1.62
N GLN A 177 13.15 -3.53 1.51
CA GLN A 177 12.50 -3.87 0.25
C GLN A 177 11.42 -2.82 -0.01
N SER A 178 10.40 -2.67 0.84
CA SER A 178 9.34 -1.65 0.68
C SER A 178 9.82 -0.25 0.26
N ALA A 179 11.01 0.19 0.71
CA ALA A 179 11.69 1.39 0.23
C ALA A 179 12.02 1.37 -1.27
N TYR A 180 12.69 0.33 -1.78
CA TYR A 180 13.07 0.20 -3.18
C TYR A 180 11.86 0.21 -4.10
N GLN A 181 10.86 -0.63 -3.82
CA GLN A 181 9.62 -0.69 -4.60
C GLN A 181 8.91 0.67 -4.57
N THR A 182 8.81 1.32 -3.40
CA THR A 182 8.20 2.65 -3.29
C THR A 182 8.94 3.69 -4.13
N LEU A 183 10.26 3.85 -3.96
CA LEU A 183 11.03 4.89 -4.63
C LEU A 183 11.11 4.64 -6.14
N ASP A 184 11.28 3.38 -6.57
CA ASP A 184 11.31 3.03 -7.99
C ASP A 184 9.93 3.16 -8.65
N SER A 185 8.84 2.98 -7.90
CA SER A 185 7.50 3.29 -8.40
C SER A 185 7.31 4.79 -8.68
N ILE A 186 7.91 5.65 -7.83
CA ILE A 186 7.87 7.10 -8.04
C ILE A 186 8.67 7.44 -9.29
N ARG A 187 9.85 6.82 -9.50
CA ARG A 187 10.61 6.98 -10.76
C ARG A 187 9.76 6.58 -11.97
N ALA A 188 9.10 5.42 -11.92
CA ALA A 188 8.23 4.94 -12.98
C ALA A 188 7.09 5.94 -13.25
N ALA A 189 6.43 6.45 -12.21
CA ALA A 189 5.37 7.45 -12.32
C ALA A 189 5.88 8.78 -12.91
N MET A 190 7.06 9.26 -12.50
CA MET A 190 7.62 10.50 -13.05
C MET A 190 8.07 10.36 -14.51
N SER A 191 8.44 9.15 -14.94
CA SER A 191 8.79 8.84 -16.32
C SER A 191 7.59 8.54 -17.24
N SER A 192 6.36 8.61 -16.73
CA SER A 192 5.15 8.16 -17.44
C SER A 192 4.37 9.27 -18.16
N THR A 193 4.95 10.47 -18.30
CA THR A 193 4.29 11.69 -18.81
C THR A 193 3.51 11.49 -20.11
N GLU A 194 4.04 10.69 -21.05
CA GLU A 194 3.43 10.44 -22.36
C GLU A 194 1.97 9.96 -22.27
N TYR A 195 1.61 9.19 -21.25
CA TYR A 195 0.28 8.58 -21.13
C TYR A 195 -0.44 8.92 -19.82
N THR A 196 0.26 9.33 -18.76
CA THR A 196 -0.38 9.80 -17.53
C THR A 196 -0.57 11.32 -17.48
N GLY A 197 0.19 12.07 -18.26
CA GLY A 197 0.20 13.53 -18.22
C GLY A 197 0.82 14.12 -16.94
N ILE A 198 1.46 13.31 -16.08
CA ILE A 198 2.27 13.82 -14.96
C ILE A 198 3.34 14.75 -15.53
N GLU A 199 3.37 16.00 -15.08
CA GLU A 199 4.37 16.98 -15.53
C GLU A 199 5.78 16.57 -15.03
N GLU A 200 6.81 16.82 -15.84
CA GLU A 200 8.19 16.44 -15.50
C GLU A 200 8.66 17.08 -14.19
N GLU A 201 8.18 18.30 -13.90
CA GLU A 201 8.46 19.02 -12.65
C GLU A 201 7.40 18.81 -11.55
N ALA A 202 6.57 17.77 -11.66
CA ALA A 202 5.59 17.47 -10.62
C ALA A 202 6.24 17.16 -9.28
N ASN A 203 5.64 17.67 -8.21
CA ASN A 203 6.09 17.44 -6.84
C ASN A 203 5.41 16.22 -6.26
N VAL A 204 6.16 15.43 -5.49
CA VAL A 204 5.67 14.19 -4.87
C VAL A 204 5.56 14.36 -3.36
N ILE A 205 4.42 13.98 -2.78
CA ILE A 205 4.30 13.74 -1.34
C ILE A 205 4.04 12.26 -1.11
N MET A 206 4.80 11.63 -0.21
CA MET A 206 4.53 10.25 0.22
C MET A 206 3.53 10.25 1.37
N PHE A 207 2.63 9.27 1.38
CA PHE A 207 1.65 9.10 2.45
C PHE A 207 1.45 7.61 2.73
N GLY A 208 1.51 7.25 4.01
CA GLY A 208 1.13 5.94 4.48
C GLY A 208 0.61 5.95 5.90
N TYR A 209 -0.27 5.00 6.21
CA TYR A 209 -0.81 4.74 7.53
C TYR A 209 -0.55 3.26 7.90
N SER A 210 -0.20 2.95 9.15
CA SER A 210 0.07 1.57 9.60
C SER A 210 1.16 0.87 8.76
N GLY A 211 0.91 -0.29 8.14
CA GLY A 211 1.84 -0.93 7.20
C GLY A 211 2.26 -0.04 6.03
N GLY A 212 1.38 0.85 5.58
CA GLY A 212 1.73 1.89 4.61
C GLY A 212 2.71 2.94 5.15
N ALA A 213 2.62 3.26 6.44
CA ALA A 213 3.59 4.15 7.10
C ALA A 213 4.96 3.46 7.23
N LEU A 214 5.01 2.13 7.37
CA LEU A 214 6.26 1.37 7.27
C LEU A 214 6.93 1.58 5.92
N ALA A 215 6.19 1.42 4.82
CA ALA A 215 6.76 1.63 3.49
C ALA A 215 7.20 3.09 3.27
N THR A 216 6.41 4.06 3.74
CA THR A 216 6.73 5.50 3.64
C THR A 216 7.97 5.88 4.46
N GLU A 217 8.11 5.31 5.66
CA GLU A 217 9.23 5.56 6.56
C GLU A 217 10.53 5.01 5.97
N TRP A 218 10.56 3.74 5.58
CA TRP A 218 11.74 3.14 4.98
C TRP A 218 12.13 3.80 3.65
N ALA A 219 11.16 4.19 2.81
CA ALA A 219 11.44 4.99 1.62
C ALA A 219 12.08 6.34 1.97
N THR A 220 11.69 6.95 3.09
CA THR A 220 12.29 8.21 3.58
C THR A 220 13.71 8.00 4.06
N GLU A 221 14.01 6.93 4.80
CA GLU A 221 15.40 6.60 5.21
C GLU A 221 16.32 6.41 4.01
N TYR A 222 15.82 5.75 2.96
CA TYR A 222 16.61 5.42 1.78
C TYR A 222 16.68 6.55 0.76
N LYS A 223 15.82 7.57 0.84
CA LYS A 223 15.74 8.63 -0.17
C LYS A 223 17.11 9.21 -0.51
N SER A 224 17.87 9.68 0.47
CA SER A 224 19.13 10.40 0.19
C SER A 224 20.27 9.51 -0.30
N SER A 225 20.20 8.19 -0.08
CA SER A 225 21.25 7.24 -0.50
C SER A 225 20.89 6.46 -1.76
N TYR A 226 19.59 6.32 -2.06
CA TYR A 226 19.09 5.50 -3.16
C TYR A 226 18.38 6.31 -4.25
N ALA A 227 17.73 7.42 -3.90
CA ALA A 227 16.84 8.16 -4.81
C ALA A 227 16.87 9.67 -4.54
N ASP A 228 18.07 10.25 -4.54
CA ASP A 228 18.29 11.69 -4.37
C ASP A 228 17.78 12.51 -5.56
N ASP A 229 17.56 11.85 -6.70
CA ASP A 229 16.98 12.38 -7.93
C ASP A 229 15.47 12.68 -7.84
N LEU A 230 14.74 12.08 -6.89
CA LEU A 230 13.29 12.18 -6.86
C LEU A 230 12.78 13.51 -6.29
N PRO A 231 11.75 14.13 -6.91
CA PRO A 231 11.17 15.41 -6.48
C PRO A 231 10.18 15.25 -5.31
N ILE A 232 10.60 14.52 -4.27
CA ILE A 232 9.80 14.33 -3.06
C ILE A 232 9.93 15.59 -2.20
N VAL A 233 8.79 16.16 -1.82
CA VAL A 233 8.70 17.42 -1.10
C VAL A 233 8.12 17.27 0.30
N GLY A 234 7.69 16.08 0.70
CA GLY A 234 7.22 15.78 2.03
C GLY A 234 6.81 14.32 2.20
N ALA A 235 6.75 13.87 3.44
CA ALA A 235 6.23 12.55 3.78
C ALA A 235 5.30 12.61 4.99
N VAL A 236 4.18 11.92 4.90
CA VAL A 236 3.18 11.79 5.97
C VAL A 236 3.13 10.33 6.43
N MET A 237 3.38 10.11 7.72
CA MET A 237 3.44 8.79 8.34
C MET A 237 2.44 8.73 9.49
N GLY A 238 1.39 7.94 9.33
CA GLY A 238 0.42 7.70 10.40
C GLY A 238 0.66 6.37 11.09
N ALA A 239 0.86 6.39 12.42
CA ALA A 239 1.08 5.20 13.25
C ALA A 239 2.11 4.21 12.65
N PRO A 240 3.37 4.64 12.40
CA PRO A 240 4.39 3.75 11.86
C PRO A 240 4.72 2.62 12.85
N PRO A 241 4.68 1.33 12.43
CA PRO A 241 5.11 0.22 13.27
C PRO A 241 6.64 0.17 13.33
N THR A 242 7.22 0.95 14.25
CA THR A 242 8.67 1.22 14.29
C THR A 242 9.54 0.03 14.67
N ASN A 243 8.94 -0.98 15.32
CA ASN A 243 9.61 -2.18 15.76
C ASN A 243 8.70 -3.40 15.58
N ILE A 244 8.90 -4.13 14.48
CA ILE A 244 8.08 -5.30 14.14
C ILE A 244 8.15 -6.41 15.20
N SER A 245 9.26 -6.56 15.93
CA SER A 245 9.34 -7.53 17.04
C SER A 245 8.41 -7.14 18.19
N GLN A 246 8.33 -5.85 18.49
CA GLN A 246 7.45 -5.34 19.54
C GLN A 246 5.99 -5.40 19.11
N THR A 247 5.69 -5.04 17.85
CA THR A 247 4.35 -5.23 17.27
C THR A 247 3.90 -6.68 17.41
N TYR A 248 4.78 -7.65 17.09
CA TYR A 248 4.46 -9.06 17.26
C TYR A 248 4.04 -9.39 18.71
N ILE A 249 4.84 -8.94 19.68
CA ILE A 249 4.55 -9.18 21.11
C ILE A 249 3.23 -8.55 21.54
N ASN A 250 2.89 -7.36 21.03
CA ASN A 250 1.71 -6.62 21.45
C ASN A 250 0.41 -7.23 20.91
N VAL A 251 0.41 -7.67 19.65
CA VAL A 251 -0.81 -8.13 18.97
C VAL A 251 -1.05 -9.63 19.14
N ASN A 252 -0.03 -10.42 19.48
CA ASN A 252 -0.17 -11.85 19.73
C ASN A 252 -1.19 -12.16 20.85
N GLY A 253 -2.15 -13.04 20.57
CA GLY A 253 -3.25 -13.38 21.48
C GLY A 253 -4.35 -12.33 21.58
N THR A 254 -4.31 -11.26 20.80
CA THR A 254 -5.36 -10.23 20.71
C THR A 254 -6.21 -10.44 19.45
N ASP A 255 -7.25 -9.62 19.27
CA ASP A 255 -8.04 -9.62 18.03
C ASP A 255 -7.22 -9.26 16.78
N LEU A 256 -5.99 -8.76 16.92
CA LEU A 256 -5.07 -8.39 15.84
C LEU A 256 -3.99 -9.44 15.55
N SER A 257 -4.06 -10.64 16.14
CA SER A 257 -3.04 -11.70 15.97
C SER A 257 -2.83 -12.19 14.53
N GLY A 258 -3.72 -11.82 13.60
CA GLY A 258 -3.50 -12.08 12.17
C GLY A 258 -2.29 -11.34 11.60
N LEU A 259 -1.97 -10.15 12.12
CA LEU A 259 -0.80 -9.36 11.70
C LEU A 259 0.50 -10.12 11.91
N ASP A 260 0.61 -10.88 13.00
CA ASP A 260 1.78 -11.72 13.29
C ASP A 260 2.00 -12.78 12.23
N VAL A 261 0.91 -13.45 11.85
CA VAL A 261 0.95 -14.50 10.83
C VAL A 261 1.39 -13.93 9.49
N TRP A 262 0.81 -12.79 9.09
CA TRP A 262 1.15 -12.13 7.84
C TRP A 262 2.61 -11.65 7.84
N ALA A 263 3.07 -11.01 8.92
CA ALA A 263 4.44 -10.49 9.01
C ALA A 263 5.48 -11.62 9.03
N VAL A 264 5.21 -12.71 9.77
CA VAL A 264 6.08 -13.89 9.77
C VAL A 264 6.19 -14.49 8.38
N LEU A 265 5.08 -14.66 7.67
CA LEU A 265 5.08 -15.22 6.32
C LEU A 265 5.74 -14.29 5.29
N GLY A 266 5.54 -12.98 5.39
CA GLY A 266 6.21 -11.99 4.54
C GLY A 266 7.73 -12.03 4.72
N MET A 267 8.21 -12.14 5.97
CA MET A 267 9.62 -12.36 6.26
C MET A 267 10.10 -13.70 5.69
N MET A 268 9.34 -14.79 5.84
CA MET A 268 9.68 -16.08 5.24
C MET A 268 9.75 -16.02 3.70
N ASN A 269 8.95 -15.18 3.03
CA ASN A 269 9.02 -14.97 1.58
C ASN A 269 10.32 -14.30 1.13
N ALA A 270 10.95 -13.48 1.99
CA ALA A 270 12.22 -12.83 1.71
C ALA A 270 13.45 -13.61 2.22
N PHE A 271 13.30 -14.46 3.24
CA PHE A 271 14.41 -15.14 3.92
C PHE A 271 14.25 -16.66 3.87
N PRO A 272 14.83 -17.36 2.87
CA PRO A 272 14.72 -18.80 2.72
C PRO A 272 15.16 -19.60 3.95
N GLU A 273 16.20 -19.14 4.66
CA GLU A 273 16.71 -19.73 5.88
C GLU A 273 15.71 -19.61 7.05
N MET A 274 15.00 -18.48 7.15
CA MET A 274 13.94 -18.29 8.12
C MET A 274 12.73 -19.15 7.77
N ASN A 275 12.37 -19.24 6.48
CA ASN A 275 11.30 -20.10 5.99
C ASN A 275 11.54 -21.57 6.32
N GLU A 276 12.75 -22.09 6.05
CA GLU A 276 13.12 -23.47 6.38
C GLU A 276 13.05 -23.73 7.89
N TRP A 277 13.64 -22.84 8.69
CA TRP A 277 13.62 -22.97 10.14
C TRP A 277 12.20 -22.95 10.71
N MET A 278 11.38 -21.97 10.30
CA MET A 278 10.01 -21.80 10.79
C MET A 278 9.12 -22.98 10.42
N ARG A 279 9.26 -23.53 9.20
CA ARG A 279 8.53 -24.74 8.78
C ARG A 279 8.94 -25.99 9.57
N ASN A 280 10.22 -26.11 9.90
CA ASN A 280 10.70 -27.21 10.73
C ASN A 280 10.25 -27.05 12.19
N ASP A 281 10.11 -25.81 12.67
CA ASP A 281 9.69 -25.52 14.03
C ASP A 281 8.17 -25.59 14.22
N LEU A 282 7.39 -25.45 13.15
CA LEU A 282 5.93 -25.54 13.18
C LEU A 282 5.47 -26.87 13.80
N ARG A 283 4.50 -26.79 14.70
CA ARG A 283 3.90 -27.97 15.34
C ARG A 283 2.96 -28.61 14.32
N THR A 284 3.25 -29.86 13.99
CA THR A 284 2.59 -30.63 12.92
C THR A 284 1.16 -31.06 13.28
N ASP A 285 0.45 -30.33 14.15
CA ASP A 285 -0.99 -30.50 14.17
C ASP A 285 -1.53 -29.96 12.84
N ALA A 286 -2.32 -30.77 12.13
CA ALA A 286 -2.78 -30.42 10.78
C ALA A 286 -3.69 -29.16 10.75
N TYR A 287 -3.95 -28.57 11.92
CA TYR A 287 -4.80 -27.40 12.11
C TYR A 287 -3.97 -26.11 12.04
N GLN A 288 -2.85 -26.03 12.76
CA GLN A 288 -1.93 -24.89 12.77
C GLN A 288 -1.14 -24.80 11.46
N ASP A 289 -0.62 -25.93 10.96
CA ASP A 289 0.02 -26.00 9.63
C ASP A 289 -0.91 -25.45 8.55
N LYS A 290 -2.19 -25.80 8.63
CA LYS A 290 -3.20 -25.39 7.65
C LYS A 290 -3.61 -23.94 7.85
N LYS A 291 -3.72 -23.43 9.09
CA LYS A 291 -4.02 -22.01 9.34
C LYS A 291 -2.92 -21.11 8.82
N LEU A 292 -1.68 -21.36 9.22
CA LEU A 292 -0.53 -20.56 8.80
C LEU A 292 -0.39 -20.57 7.27
N LEU A 293 -0.37 -21.74 6.64
CA LEU A 293 -0.11 -21.82 5.21
C LEU A 293 -1.29 -21.39 4.33
N LEU A 294 -2.52 -21.34 4.85
CA LEU A 294 -3.65 -20.80 4.09
C LEU A 294 -3.53 -19.29 3.88
N GLU A 295 -2.87 -18.56 4.79
CA GLU A 295 -2.68 -17.12 4.67
C GLU A 295 -1.77 -16.73 3.49
N LEU A 296 -0.86 -17.62 3.05
CA LEU A 296 -0.10 -17.47 1.79
C LEU A 296 -1.00 -17.44 0.54
N SER A 297 -2.29 -17.69 0.71
CA SER A 297 -3.28 -17.77 -0.36
C SER A 297 -4.58 -17.05 0.01
N SER A 298 -4.51 -16.11 0.96
CA SER A 298 -5.66 -15.39 1.53
C SER A 298 -6.48 -14.61 0.48
N CYS A 299 -5.83 -14.12 -0.57
CA CYS A 299 -6.48 -13.45 -1.71
C CYS A 299 -6.59 -14.34 -2.95
N SER A 300 -5.97 -15.52 -2.95
CA SER A 300 -5.95 -16.48 -4.06
C SER A 300 -7.20 -17.37 -4.15
N TYR A 301 -7.90 -17.60 -3.04
CA TYR A 301 -9.06 -18.49 -2.99
C TYR A 301 -10.38 -17.72 -2.89
N GLU A 302 -11.13 -17.63 -4.00
CA GLU A 302 -12.51 -17.15 -3.98
C GLU A 302 -13.38 -18.08 -3.11
N GLY A 303 -13.70 -17.68 -1.88
CA GLY A 303 -14.80 -18.25 -1.09
C GLY A 303 -14.45 -19.26 0.02
N LYS A 304 -13.18 -19.47 0.36
CA LYS A 304 -12.80 -20.07 1.66
C LYS A 304 -12.04 -19.04 2.47
N LEU A 305 -12.73 -18.45 3.46
CA LEU A 305 -12.10 -17.60 4.46
C LEU A 305 -10.94 -18.39 5.08
N ALA A 306 -9.74 -17.82 5.03
CA ALA A 306 -8.70 -18.25 5.93
C ALA A 306 -9.27 -18.18 7.37
N PRO A 307 -8.98 -19.15 8.23
CA PRO A 307 -9.65 -19.21 9.54
C PRO A 307 -9.42 -17.92 10.32
N ALA A 308 -10.44 -17.45 11.03
CA ALA A 308 -10.28 -16.28 11.89
C ALA A 308 -9.08 -16.47 12.83
N LEU A 309 -8.19 -15.47 12.83
CA LEU A 309 -6.96 -15.44 13.64
C LEU A 309 -7.12 -14.61 14.91
N ASN A 310 -8.31 -14.04 15.15
CA ASN A 310 -8.57 -13.23 16.34
C ASN A 310 -8.38 -14.05 17.62
N GLY A 311 -7.55 -13.53 18.53
CA GLY A 311 -7.24 -14.14 19.82
C GLY A 311 -6.30 -15.36 19.76
N GLU A 312 -5.77 -15.72 18.58
CA GLU A 312 -4.84 -16.83 18.45
C GLU A 312 -3.47 -16.48 19.05
N ASN A 313 -2.91 -17.40 19.84
CA ASN A 313 -1.54 -17.27 20.33
C ASN A 313 -0.59 -17.90 19.32
N ILE A 314 -0.07 -17.11 18.40
CA ILE A 314 0.81 -17.52 17.29
C ILE A 314 2.10 -18.16 17.82
N THR A 315 2.62 -17.66 18.94
CA THR A 315 3.76 -18.27 19.65
C THR A 315 3.51 -19.74 19.98
N SER A 316 2.27 -20.14 20.29
CA SER A 316 1.96 -21.53 20.64
C SER A 316 1.99 -22.51 19.46
N TRP A 317 2.06 -22.01 18.22
CA TRP A 317 2.07 -22.79 16.99
C TRP A 317 3.44 -23.40 16.68
N PHE A 318 4.49 -22.90 17.32
CA PHE A 318 5.88 -23.28 17.10
C PHE A 318 6.40 -24.14 18.26
N LYS A 319 7.22 -25.16 17.96
CA LYS A 319 7.79 -26.08 18.96
C LYS A 319 8.71 -25.33 19.93
N ASN A 320 9.44 -24.32 19.44
CA ASN A 320 10.29 -23.47 20.24
C ASN A 320 9.65 -22.11 20.57
N GLY A 321 8.33 -21.97 20.43
CA GLY A 321 7.65 -20.72 20.77
C GLY A 321 8.07 -19.55 19.87
N ASP A 322 8.35 -18.41 20.47
CA ASP A 322 8.79 -17.17 19.81
C ASP A 322 10.30 -17.10 19.64
N LYS A 323 11.02 -18.23 19.79
CA LYS A 323 12.48 -18.30 19.67
C LYS A 323 12.98 -17.75 18.33
N PHE A 324 12.19 -17.76 17.27
CA PHE A 324 12.56 -17.13 16.00
C PHE A 324 12.86 -15.63 16.13
N LEU A 325 12.23 -14.90 17.07
CA LEU A 325 12.53 -13.50 17.36
C LEU A 325 13.97 -13.33 17.86
N THR A 326 14.49 -14.34 18.56
CA THR A 326 15.89 -14.36 19.05
C THR A 326 16.86 -14.98 18.04
N GLU A 327 16.47 -16.06 17.37
CA GLU A 327 17.29 -16.75 16.36
C GLU A 327 17.60 -15.84 15.17
N PHE A 328 16.59 -15.09 14.71
CA PHE A 328 16.70 -14.16 13.58
C PHE A 328 16.76 -12.70 14.03
N SER A 329 17.19 -12.41 15.27
CA SER A 329 17.11 -11.06 15.84
C SER A 329 17.84 -10.02 15.00
N ASP A 330 19.00 -10.37 14.44
CA ASP A 330 19.79 -9.45 13.62
C ASP A 330 19.09 -9.15 12.29
N THR A 331 18.49 -10.17 11.66
CA THR A 331 17.69 -10.01 10.45
C THR A 331 16.47 -9.14 10.72
N ILE A 332 15.68 -9.46 11.75
CA ILE A 332 14.45 -8.74 12.10
C ILE A 332 14.77 -7.29 12.46
N LYS A 333 15.84 -7.03 13.23
CA LYS A 333 16.30 -5.65 13.51
C LYS A 333 16.67 -4.91 12.24
N LYS A 334 17.39 -5.55 11.32
CA LYS A 334 17.87 -4.89 10.10
C LYS A 334 16.75 -4.51 9.15
N VAL A 335 15.64 -5.26 9.12
CA VAL A 335 14.57 -5.03 8.14
C VAL A 335 13.25 -4.53 8.73
N GLY A 336 13.05 -4.68 10.04
CA GLY A 336 11.81 -4.37 10.72
C GLY A 336 11.94 -3.38 11.87
N TRP A 337 13.14 -2.83 12.13
CA TRP A 337 13.32 -1.76 13.12
C TRP A 337 13.73 -0.48 12.41
N MET A 338 12.87 0.53 12.50
CA MET A 338 13.08 1.84 11.91
C MET A 338 14.09 2.65 12.73
N GLY A 339 14.69 3.65 12.10
CA GLY A 339 15.56 4.64 12.71
C GLY A 339 16.94 4.12 13.13
N GLN A 340 17.31 2.87 12.87
CA GLN A 340 18.55 2.28 13.44
C GLN A 340 19.82 2.87 12.84
N GLY A 341 19.78 3.29 11.57
CA GLY A 341 20.93 3.79 10.82
C GLY A 341 20.90 5.30 10.54
N LEU A 342 19.99 6.04 11.16
CA LEU A 342 19.84 7.46 10.88
C LEU A 342 21.09 8.25 11.30
N THR A 343 21.55 9.08 10.37
CA THR A 343 22.64 10.03 10.55
C THR A 343 22.26 11.31 9.81
N GLU A 344 23.06 12.37 9.93
CA GLU A 344 22.83 13.62 9.19
C GLU A 344 22.76 13.40 7.66
N LYS A 345 23.45 12.38 7.13
CA LYS A 345 23.36 11.99 5.71
C LYS A 345 22.02 11.39 5.31
N SER A 346 21.25 10.90 6.28
CA SER A 346 19.90 10.37 6.09
C SER A 346 18.85 11.48 5.99
N ASN A 347 19.22 12.75 6.18
CA ASN A 347 18.28 13.86 6.02
C ASN A 347 17.65 13.83 4.61
N PRO A 348 16.33 13.72 4.49
CA PRO A 348 15.67 13.57 3.19
C PRO A 348 15.60 14.89 2.40
N GLY A 349 15.86 16.03 3.05
CA GLY A 349 15.74 17.37 2.45
C GLY A 349 14.30 17.88 2.34
N TYR A 350 13.33 17.21 2.97
CA TYR A 350 11.94 17.61 3.05
C TYR A 350 11.36 17.35 4.46
N PRO A 351 10.29 18.05 4.87
CA PRO A 351 9.69 17.85 6.18
C PRO A 351 8.90 16.54 6.28
N LEU A 352 8.92 15.97 7.48
CA LEU A 352 8.15 14.80 7.87
C LEU A 352 6.96 15.22 8.73
N TYR A 353 5.79 14.65 8.48
CA TYR A 353 4.63 14.76 9.34
C TYR A 353 4.31 13.37 9.90
N ILE A 354 4.46 13.19 11.21
CA ILE A 354 4.29 11.91 11.90
C ILE A 354 3.17 12.06 12.91
N PHE A 355 2.11 11.25 12.78
CA PHE A 355 0.97 11.28 13.71
C PHE A 355 0.59 9.91 14.21
N TYR A 356 0.16 9.79 15.46
CA TYR A 356 -0.19 8.51 16.09
C TYR A 356 -1.03 8.69 17.35
N GLY A 357 -1.72 7.62 17.77
CA GLY A 357 -2.51 7.61 19.01
C GLY A 357 -1.65 7.27 20.22
N THR A 358 -1.91 7.88 21.38
CA THR A 358 -1.11 7.60 22.59
C THR A 358 -1.46 6.27 23.28
N LYS A 359 -2.49 5.57 22.82
CA LYS A 359 -2.90 4.24 23.28
C LYS A 359 -2.92 3.23 22.13
N ASP A 360 -2.10 3.48 21.11
CA ASP A 360 -1.96 2.59 19.98
C ASP A 360 -1.40 1.23 20.42
N GLU A 361 -2.24 0.22 20.28
CA GLU A 361 -2.01 -1.17 20.67
C GLU A 361 -1.11 -1.93 19.70
N VAL A 362 -0.94 -1.45 18.47
CA VAL A 362 -0.10 -2.07 17.43
C VAL A 362 1.33 -1.54 17.51
N THR A 363 1.46 -0.23 17.71
CA THR A 363 2.76 0.47 17.75
C THR A 363 3.25 0.75 19.17
N ALA A 364 2.62 0.15 20.18
CA ALA A 364 3.06 0.21 21.57
C ALA A 364 4.49 -0.34 21.77
N PRO A 365 5.19 0.09 22.83
CA PRO A 365 4.83 1.22 23.68
C PRO A 365 5.04 2.54 22.92
N ILE A 366 4.35 3.62 23.30
CA ILE A 366 4.36 4.90 22.57
C ILE A 366 5.80 5.44 22.37
N GLU A 367 6.67 5.16 23.33
CA GLU A 367 8.08 5.52 23.35
C GLU A 367 8.82 5.01 22.11
N ALA A 368 8.38 3.90 21.50
CA ALA A 368 8.99 3.38 20.28
C ALA A 368 8.79 4.33 19.07
N THR A 369 7.67 5.06 19.01
CA THR A 369 7.46 6.08 17.97
C THR A 369 8.12 7.40 18.34
N GLU A 370 8.10 7.78 19.64
CA GLU A 370 8.80 8.96 20.14
C GLU A 370 10.32 8.86 19.88
N ASP A 371 10.91 7.68 20.08
CA ASP A 371 12.32 7.41 19.79
C ASP A 371 12.62 7.56 18.29
N LEU A 372 11.74 7.09 17.40
CA LEU A 372 11.91 7.28 15.96
C LEU A 372 11.88 8.77 15.59
N VAL A 373 10.89 9.51 16.10
CA VAL A 373 10.78 10.96 15.90
C VAL A 373 12.02 11.68 16.41
N LYS A 374 12.51 11.30 17.59
CA LYS A 374 13.72 11.84 18.18
C LYS A 374 14.93 11.60 17.28
N ARG A 375 15.13 10.40 16.75
CA ARG A 375 16.25 10.10 15.83
C ARG A 375 16.17 10.90 14.54
N TRP A 376 14.98 11.08 13.97
CA TRP A 376 14.80 11.97 12.82
C TRP A 376 15.21 13.42 13.12
N LYS A 377 14.78 13.96 14.26
CA LYS A 377 15.10 15.33 14.69
C LYS A 377 16.58 15.50 15.07
N GLU A 378 17.12 14.57 15.86
CA GLU A 378 18.43 14.70 16.50
C GLU A 378 19.57 14.10 15.68
N ASP A 379 19.39 12.92 15.09
CA ASP A 379 20.46 12.23 14.35
C ASP A 379 20.47 12.64 12.88
N ALA A 380 19.29 12.65 12.24
CA ALA A 380 19.15 13.04 10.83
C ALA A 380 19.01 14.55 10.61
N LYS A 381 18.81 15.35 11.67
CA LYS A 381 18.58 16.80 11.58
C LYS A 381 17.41 17.16 10.66
N ALA A 382 16.42 16.26 10.53
CA ALA A 382 15.25 16.46 9.69
C ALA A 382 14.23 17.38 10.38
N THR A 383 13.47 18.12 9.57
CA THR A 383 12.29 18.84 10.06
C THR A 383 11.16 17.84 10.28
N VAL A 384 10.69 17.71 11.52
CA VAL A 384 9.61 16.76 11.86
C VAL A 384 8.49 17.46 12.62
N TRP A 385 7.28 17.32 12.09
CA TRP A 385 6.01 17.69 12.71
C TRP A 385 5.40 16.46 13.34
N GLU A 386 5.39 16.43 14.66
CA GLU A 386 4.88 15.31 15.44
C GLU A 386 3.52 15.66 16.02
N VAL A 387 2.53 14.79 15.81
CA VAL A 387 1.16 14.99 16.30
C VAL A 387 0.68 13.75 17.03
N GLN A 388 0.61 13.84 18.36
CA GLN A 388 0.04 12.79 19.18
C GLN A 388 -1.46 13.04 19.41
N TRP A 389 -2.27 11.97 19.36
CA TRP A 389 -3.69 12.01 19.67
C TRP A 389 -3.97 11.33 21.02
N PRO A 390 -4.18 12.11 22.10
CA PRO A 390 -4.36 11.56 23.44
C PRO A 390 -5.53 10.58 23.53
N GLY A 391 -5.26 9.39 24.04
CA GLY A 391 -6.27 8.37 24.27
C GLY A 391 -6.73 7.61 23.03
N ALA A 392 -6.29 8.00 21.83
CA ALA A 392 -6.59 7.29 20.60
C ALA A 392 -5.80 5.97 20.52
N THR A 393 -6.49 4.92 20.10
CA THR A 393 -5.96 3.62 19.68
C THR A 393 -5.44 3.70 18.25
N HIS A 394 -4.91 2.59 17.70
CA HIS A 394 -4.47 2.52 16.31
C HIS A 394 -5.58 3.03 15.37
N MET A 395 -6.70 2.29 15.29
CA MET A 395 -7.77 2.65 14.33
C MET A 395 -8.46 3.99 14.62
N SER A 396 -8.57 4.40 15.89
CA SER A 396 -9.24 5.67 16.21
C SER A 396 -8.37 6.91 15.97
N ALA A 397 -7.05 6.77 15.84
CA ALA A 397 -6.14 7.87 15.52
C ALA A 397 -6.21 8.30 14.05
N VAL A 398 -6.73 7.44 13.16
CA VAL A 398 -6.84 7.68 11.72
C VAL A 398 -7.57 9.00 11.41
N VAL A 399 -8.85 9.08 11.76
CA VAL A 399 -9.72 10.21 11.38
C VAL A 399 -9.18 11.54 11.93
N PRO A 400 -8.91 11.67 13.25
CA PRO A 400 -8.36 12.92 13.77
C PRO A 400 -6.99 13.24 13.17
N GLY A 401 -6.11 12.25 12.99
CA GLY A 401 -4.82 12.44 12.32
C GLY A 401 -4.92 13.06 10.93
N MET A 402 -5.87 12.57 10.14
CA MET A 402 -6.14 13.10 8.80
C MET A 402 -6.66 14.54 8.80
N THR A 403 -7.35 15.00 9.86
CA THR A 403 -7.85 16.38 9.92
C THR A 403 -6.75 17.43 9.83
N LEU A 404 -5.54 17.09 10.29
CA LEU A 404 -4.36 17.96 10.23
C LEU A 404 -3.38 17.55 9.11
N ALA A 405 -3.30 16.26 8.75
CA ALA A 405 -2.48 15.83 7.61
C ALA A 405 -2.99 16.38 6.27
N ILE A 406 -4.31 16.44 6.05
CA ILE A 406 -4.87 16.92 4.77
C ILE A 406 -4.49 18.37 4.46
N PRO A 407 -4.73 19.34 5.34
CA PRO A 407 -4.38 20.71 5.00
C PRO A 407 -2.86 20.95 5.09
N TRP A 408 -2.08 20.10 5.79
CA TRP A 408 -0.60 20.11 5.72
C TRP A 408 -0.12 19.74 4.32
N ILE A 409 -0.61 18.64 3.75
CA ILE A 409 -0.32 18.20 2.37
C ILE A 409 -0.65 19.31 1.36
N ASN A 410 -1.85 19.87 1.46
CA ASN A 410 -2.30 20.92 0.54
C ASN A 410 -1.44 22.19 0.66
N THR A 411 -1.07 22.58 1.88
CA THR A 411 -0.19 23.73 2.12
C THR A 411 1.19 23.45 1.58
N ARG A 412 1.72 22.25 1.79
CA ARG A 412 3.06 21.89 1.33
C ARG A 412 3.18 21.99 -0.19
N PHE A 413 2.24 21.42 -0.93
CA PHE A 413 2.19 21.59 -2.39
C PHE A 413 2.13 23.07 -2.80
N LYS A 414 1.23 23.85 -2.20
CA LYS A 414 1.05 25.28 -2.51
C LYS A 414 2.31 26.11 -2.19
N ASN A 415 3.05 25.77 -1.14
CA ASN A 415 4.28 26.46 -0.76
C ASN A 415 5.41 26.17 -1.76
N VAL A 416 5.62 24.90 -2.10
CA VAL A 416 6.65 24.50 -3.06
C VAL A 416 6.39 25.12 -4.44
N GLU A 417 5.15 25.13 -4.91
CA GLU A 417 4.75 25.77 -6.16
C GLU A 417 5.04 27.29 -6.20
N LYS A 418 5.12 27.94 -5.03
CA LYS A 418 5.48 29.35 -4.86
C LYS A 418 6.97 29.58 -4.59
N GLY A 419 7.78 28.51 -4.56
CA GLY A 419 9.20 28.58 -4.16
C GLY A 419 9.40 28.89 -2.67
N ILE A 420 8.37 28.73 -1.85
CA ILE A 420 8.43 28.93 -0.40
C ILE A 420 9.04 27.67 0.22
N LYS A 421 10.19 27.84 0.88
CA LYS A 421 10.90 26.76 1.60
C LYS A 421 10.38 26.54 3.02
N ASP A 422 9.38 27.31 3.45
CA ASP A 422 8.81 27.14 4.77
C ASP A 422 8.11 25.78 4.88
N ASP A 423 8.56 25.04 5.89
CA ASP A 423 8.14 23.70 6.19
C ASP A 423 7.05 23.67 7.28
N ALA A 424 6.66 24.83 7.82
CA ALA A 424 5.66 24.93 8.87
C ALA A 424 4.22 24.62 8.38
N PRO A 425 3.41 23.88 9.17
CA PRO A 425 1.97 23.87 8.99
C PRO A 425 1.43 25.31 9.09
N PRO A 426 0.29 25.61 8.45
CA PRO A 426 -0.37 26.91 8.60
C PRO A 426 -0.55 27.29 10.08
N GLU A 427 -0.38 28.58 10.43
CA GLU A 427 -0.61 29.10 11.80
C GLU A 427 -1.99 28.68 12.35
N GLU A 428 -3.00 28.56 11.49
CA GLU A 428 -4.34 28.10 11.81
C GLU A 428 -4.39 26.66 12.39
N MET A 429 -3.42 25.81 12.07
CA MET A 429 -3.24 24.48 12.68
C MET A 429 -2.57 24.54 14.06
N MET A 430 -1.79 25.60 14.31
CA MET A 430 -1.10 25.82 15.59
C MET A 430 -2.07 26.42 16.64
N ILE A 431 -3.09 27.16 16.20
CA ILE A 431 -4.10 27.82 17.05
C ILE A 431 -5.11 26.82 17.67
N GLY A 432 -5.08 25.54 17.27
CA GLY A 432 -5.92 24.45 17.77
C GLY A 432 -5.38 23.66 18.97
N GLY A 433 -4.38 24.17 19.70
CA GLY A 433 -3.91 23.57 20.96
C GLY A 433 -2.71 22.63 20.85
N LEU A 434 -1.92 22.71 19.77
CA LEU A 434 -0.70 21.92 19.58
C LEU A 434 0.51 22.83 19.35
N GLU A 435 0.74 23.79 20.25
CA GLU A 435 2.09 24.33 20.45
C GLU A 435 2.88 23.37 21.33
N GLY A 436 4.18 23.23 21.03
CA GLY A 436 5.09 22.21 21.52
C GLY A 436 4.86 21.73 22.95
N SER A 437 4.84 20.40 23.10
CA SER A 437 4.96 19.70 24.39
C SER A 437 4.06 20.24 25.50
N GLN A 438 2.77 19.92 25.49
CA GLN A 438 2.03 19.68 26.74
C GLN A 438 0.69 18.97 26.50
N GLN A 439 0.44 17.98 27.36
CA GLN A 439 -0.73 17.12 27.43
C GLN A 439 -2.04 17.92 27.44
N VAL A 440 -2.97 17.59 26.54
CA VAL A 440 -4.38 18.00 26.66
C VAL A 440 -5.17 16.84 27.27
N PRO A 441 -5.75 16.97 28.47
CA PRO A 441 -6.66 15.97 29.00
C PRO A 441 -8.01 16.08 28.28
N ILE A 442 -8.44 14.99 27.64
CA ILE A 442 -9.80 14.88 27.12
C ILE A 442 -10.69 14.35 28.26
N ASP A 443 -11.63 15.17 28.71
CA ASP A 443 -12.64 14.82 29.71
C ASP A 443 -13.61 13.80 29.09
N ALA A 444 -13.56 12.57 29.62
CA ALA A 444 -14.40 11.46 29.20
C ALA A 444 -15.79 11.58 29.83
N SER A 445 -16.68 12.34 29.20
CA SER A 445 -18.10 12.33 29.57
C SER A 445 -19.04 12.46 28.37
N MET A 446 -18.97 11.49 27.44
CA MET A 446 -20.14 11.12 26.63
C MET A 446 -20.20 9.59 26.47
N SER A 447 -20.55 8.90 27.55
CA SER A 447 -21.11 7.55 27.47
C SER A 447 -22.57 7.64 26.99
N GLY A 448 -22.77 7.55 25.68
CA GLY A 448 -24.08 7.35 25.07
C GLY A 448 -24.32 5.86 24.80
N SER A 449 -25.10 5.21 25.65
CA SER A 449 -25.53 3.83 25.54
C SER A 449 -26.37 3.59 24.28
N TYR A 450 -25.89 2.72 23.37
CA TYR A 450 -26.73 2.16 22.31
C TYR A 450 -27.49 0.94 22.85
N HIS A 451 -28.78 1.13 23.16
CA HIS A 451 -29.72 0.05 23.39
C HIS A 451 -30.40 -0.38 22.07
N HIS A 452 -30.45 -1.69 21.86
CA HIS A 452 -31.27 -2.37 20.86
C HIS A 452 -32.77 -2.06 21.02
N GLY A 453 -33.45 -1.92 19.88
CA GLY A 453 -34.87 -2.25 19.76
C GLY A 453 -35.68 -1.24 18.95
N GLY A 454 -36.23 -1.69 17.82
CA GLY A 454 -37.30 -0.96 17.13
C GLY A 454 -37.46 -1.31 15.66
N LYS A 455 -38.32 -2.29 15.36
CA LYS A 455 -38.93 -2.51 14.05
C LYS A 455 -39.66 -1.25 13.58
N VAL A 456 -39.63 -0.94 12.28
CA VAL A 456 -40.78 -0.39 11.54
C VAL A 456 -40.78 -0.95 10.11
N ASP A 457 -41.97 -1.39 9.70
CA ASP A 457 -42.36 -1.97 8.42
C ASP A 457 -42.37 -1.00 7.23
N LEU A 458 -42.29 -1.64 6.05
CA LEU A 458 -42.47 -1.21 4.64
C LEU A 458 -41.25 -0.66 3.89
#